data_AF-A0A6I2UY17-F1
#
_entry.id   AF-A0A6I2UY17-F1
#
_cell.length_a   1.000
_cell.length_b   1.000
_cell.length_c   1.000
_cell.angle_alpha   90.00
_cell.angle_beta   90.00
_cell.angle_gamma   90.00
#
_symmetry.space_group_name_H-M   'P 1'
#
loop_
_entity.id
_entity.type
_entity.pdbx_description
1 polymer ?
#
loop_
_entity_poly.entity_id
_entity_poly.type
_entity_poly.pdbx_seq_one_letter_code
_entity_poly.pdbx_strand_id
1 'polypeptide(L)'
;MKKIFMLWNWGILLLAAILLIPAHGMAQEMTVGAGSFSLAEKTGADHAPLQAYYYRPAAWHDGRPIVVVFHGLKRNAREYCEGWRSCAEEHNFLVVCPEFSESKYPGARYYNIGNVIDRGDKGGK
;
A
#
# COMPACT_ATOMS: atom_id res chain seq x y z
N MET A 1 25.59 -32.24 -50.33
CA MET A 1 25.60 -32.03 -48.87
C MET A 1 25.54 -30.53 -48.56
N LYS A 2 24.35 -29.91 -48.60
CA LYS A 2 24.13 -28.47 -48.29
C LYS A 2 22.69 -28.23 -47.82
N LYS A 3 22.26 -28.89 -46.74
CA LYS A 3 20.90 -28.73 -46.17
C LYS A 3 20.86 -28.57 -44.65
N ILE A 4 21.90 -28.01 -44.03
CA ILE A 4 21.96 -27.84 -42.55
C ILE A 4 22.03 -26.36 -42.08
N PHE A 5 22.21 -25.38 -42.98
CA PHE A 5 22.51 -23.99 -42.58
C PHE A 5 21.30 -23.04 -42.59
N MET A 6 20.07 -23.52 -42.39
CA MET A 6 18.86 -22.70 -42.57
C MET A 6 17.81 -22.83 -41.44
N LEU A 7 18.23 -23.21 -40.23
CA LEU A 7 17.32 -23.31 -39.07
C LEU A 7 17.77 -22.52 -37.84
N TRP A 8 18.88 -21.78 -37.91
CA TRP A 8 19.43 -21.09 -36.73
C TRP A 8 19.00 -19.62 -36.58
N ASN A 9 18.19 -19.06 -37.50
CA ASN A 9 17.88 -17.63 -37.51
C ASN A 9 16.43 -17.24 -37.13
N TRP A 10 15.58 -18.20 -36.75
CA TRP A 10 14.23 -17.92 -36.24
C TRP A 10 14.09 -18.05 -34.72
N GLY A 11 15.09 -18.57 -34.01
CA GLY A 11 15.06 -18.68 -32.54
C GLY A 11 15.31 -17.36 -31.80
N ILE A 12 15.92 -16.35 -32.45
CA ILE A 12 16.33 -15.10 -31.80
C ILE A 12 15.21 -14.04 -31.80
N LEU A 13 14.25 -14.10 -32.74
CA LEU A 13 13.11 -13.17 -32.78
C LEU A 13 12.02 -13.48 -31.73
N LEU A 14 11.94 -14.72 -31.24
CA LEU A 14 10.97 -15.10 -30.18
C LEU A 14 11.43 -14.72 -28.76
N LEU A 15 12.74 -14.57 -28.53
CA LEU A 15 13.29 -14.15 -27.24
C LEU A 15 13.19 -12.62 -27.01
N ALA A 16 13.19 -11.82 -28.07
CA ALA A 16 13.03 -10.37 -27.97
C ALA A 16 11.58 -9.93 -27.69
N ALA A 17 10.58 -10.76 -28.03
CA ALA A 17 9.17 -10.43 -27.84
C ALA A 17 8.69 -10.52 -26.37
N ILE A 18 9.41 -11.25 -25.51
CA ILE A 18 9.05 -11.42 -24.08
C ILE A 18 9.53 -10.23 -23.24
N LEU A 19 10.49 -9.44 -23.72
CA LEU A 19 11.07 -8.29 -23.00
C LEU A 19 10.29 -6.98 -23.13
N LEU A 20 9.18 -6.97 -23.88
CA LEU A 20 8.33 -5.80 -24.13
C LEU A 20 6.95 -5.93 -23.45
N ILE A 21 6.83 -6.73 -22.38
CA ILE A 21 5.68 -6.61 -21.49
C ILE A 21 5.95 -5.40 -20.60
N PRO A 22 5.29 -4.24 -20.82
CA PRO A 22 5.35 -3.18 -19.83
C PRO A 22 4.88 -3.78 -18.50
N ALA A 23 5.71 -3.66 -17.47
CA ALA A 23 5.33 -3.96 -16.09
C ALA A 23 4.27 -2.94 -15.66
N HIS A 24 3.07 -3.07 -16.21
CA HIS A 24 1.89 -2.47 -15.63
C HIS A 24 1.75 -3.14 -14.28
N GLY A 25 2.02 -2.38 -13.21
CA GLY A 25 1.62 -2.79 -11.88
C GLY A 25 0.15 -3.18 -11.96
N MET A 26 -0.15 -4.46 -11.76
CA MET A 26 -1.53 -4.91 -11.67
C MET A 26 -2.15 -4.14 -10.51
N ALA A 27 -3.12 -3.28 -10.80
CA ALA A 27 -3.91 -2.64 -9.76
C ALA A 27 -4.60 -3.75 -8.98
N GLN A 28 -4.23 -3.93 -7.71
CA GLN A 28 -4.82 -4.96 -6.88
C GLN A 28 -6.26 -4.55 -6.55
N GLU A 29 -7.22 -5.36 -7.02
CA GLU A 29 -8.63 -5.11 -6.74
C GLU A 29 -8.92 -5.29 -5.24
N MET A 30 -9.63 -4.33 -4.66
CA MET A 30 -10.05 -4.39 -3.25
C MET A 30 -11.28 -5.29 -3.12
N THR A 31 -11.06 -6.48 -2.57
CA THR A 31 -12.16 -7.41 -2.26
C THR A 31 -13.12 -6.83 -1.23
N VAL A 32 -14.37 -7.29 -1.25
CA VAL A 32 -15.35 -6.99 -0.20
C VAL A 32 -14.87 -7.59 1.13
N GLY A 33 -15.10 -6.86 2.22
CA GLY A 33 -14.70 -7.24 3.57
C GLY A 33 -13.34 -6.70 3.98
N ALA A 34 -12.70 -7.39 4.94
CA ALA A 34 -11.40 -7.02 5.45
C ALA A 34 -10.28 -7.45 4.50
N GLY A 35 -9.28 -6.59 4.32
CA GLY A 35 -8.09 -6.91 3.55
C GLY A 35 -6.93 -5.97 3.86
N SER A 36 -5.89 -6.05 3.02
CA SER A 36 -4.69 -5.23 3.21
C SER A 36 -3.95 -5.04 1.89
N PHE A 37 -3.25 -3.93 1.75
CA PHE A 37 -2.40 -3.62 0.60
C PHE A 37 -1.15 -2.84 1.03
N SER A 38 -0.14 -2.84 0.17
CA SER A 38 1.11 -2.11 0.40
C SER A 38 1.16 -0.85 -0.45
N LEU A 39 1.42 0.29 0.19
CA LEU A 39 1.63 1.58 -0.44
C LEU A 39 3.11 1.80 -0.70
N ALA A 40 3.46 2.20 -1.92
CA ALA A 40 4.81 2.63 -2.24
C ALA A 40 5.10 3.96 -1.54
N GLU A 41 5.72 3.89 -0.35
CA GLU A 41 6.02 5.04 0.51
C GLU A 41 7.46 4.96 0.96
N LYS A 42 8.28 5.95 0.58
CA LYS A 42 9.73 5.95 0.79
C LYS A 42 10.16 6.75 2.03
N THR A 43 9.26 7.43 2.72
CA THR A 43 9.54 8.15 3.96
C THR A 43 9.57 7.20 5.16
N GLY A 44 10.15 7.68 6.27
CA GLY A 44 10.34 6.89 7.50
C GLY A 44 11.82 6.70 7.82
N ALA A 45 12.08 5.77 8.74
CA ALA A 45 13.42 5.30 9.09
C ALA A 45 14.00 4.35 8.02
N ASP A 46 13.13 3.76 7.19
CA ASP A 46 13.49 2.92 6.05
C ASP A 46 12.61 3.24 4.83
N HIS A 47 12.89 2.57 3.70
CA HIS A 47 12.16 2.73 2.44
C HIS A 47 11.21 1.56 2.12
N ALA A 48 10.92 0.69 3.10
CA ALA A 48 10.00 -0.42 2.88
C ALA A 48 8.58 0.13 2.57
N PRO A 49 7.73 -0.56 1.79
CA PRO A 49 6.35 -0.11 1.58
C PRO A 49 5.57 0.08 2.89
N LEU A 50 4.62 1.02 2.90
CA LEU A 50 3.70 1.22 4.03
C LEU A 50 2.55 0.21 3.93
N GLN A 51 2.42 -0.68 4.91
CA GLN A 51 1.26 -1.57 5.02
C GLN A 51 0.01 -0.75 5.38
N ALA A 52 -1.11 -1.01 4.71
CA ALA A 52 -2.42 -0.53 5.11
C ALA A 52 -3.42 -1.68 5.19
N TYR A 53 -4.30 -1.64 6.19
CA TYR A 53 -5.47 -2.49 6.28
C TYR A 53 -6.69 -1.76 5.76
N TYR A 54 -7.72 -2.48 5.35
CA TYR A 54 -8.98 -1.88 4.97
C TYR A 54 -10.17 -2.75 5.35
N TYR A 55 -11.34 -2.10 5.43
CA TYR A 55 -12.63 -2.77 5.41
C TYR A 55 -13.52 -2.14 4.33
N ARG A 56 -13.93 -2.94 3.35
CA ARG A 56 -14.81 -2.51 2.25
C ARG A 56 -16.20 -3.14 2.41
N PRO A 57 -17.24 -2.35 2.73
CA PRO A 57 -18.62 -2.82 2.69
C PRO A 57 -19.01 -3.32 1.29
N ALA A 58 -19.90 -4.30 1.20
CA ALA A 58 -20.35 -4.85 -0.08
C ALA A 58 -21.02 -3.78 -0.97
N ALA A 59 -21.72 -2.83 -0.36
CA ALA A 59 -22.42 -1.73 -1.03
C ALA A 59 -21.50 -0.54 -1.40
N TRP A 60 -20.21 -0.59 -1.05
CA TRP A 60 -19.28 0.50 -1.33
C TRP A 60 -18.84 0.48 -2.80
N HIS A 61 -18.87 1.65 -3.42
CA HIS A 61 -18.47 1.91 -4.80
C HIS A 61 -17.79 3.28 -4.92
N ASP A 62 -17.16 3.53 -6.05
CA ASP A 62 -16.49 4.80 -6.33
C ASP A 62 -17.41 6.00 -6.11
N GLY A 63 -16.87 7.08 -5.53
CA GLY A 63 -17.62 8.27 -5.13
C GLY A 63 -18.22 8.22 -3.72
N ARG A 64 -18.18 7.06 -3.04
CA ARG A 64 -18.50 6.95 -1.62
C ARG A 64 -17.32 7.42 -0.74
N PRO A 65 -17.57 7.88 0.50
CA PRO A 65 -16.51 8.34 1.38
C PRO A 65 -15.47 7.26 1.69
N ILE A 66 -14.24 7.73 1.96
CA ILE A 66 -13.14 6.95 2.49
C ILE A 66 -12.79 7.57 3.85
N VAL A 67 -12.77 6.75 4.90
CA VAL A 67 -12.36 7.14 6.24
C VAL A 67 -11.00 6.55 6.52
N VAL A 68 -10.01 7.43 6.72
CA VAL A 68 -8.65 7.02 7.09
C VAL A 68 -8.53 7.06 8.61
N VAL A 69 -8.18 5.93 9.22
CA VAL A 69 -8.10 5.78 10.68
C VAL A 69 -6.65 5.51 11.08
N PHE A 70 -6.13 6.34 11.98
CA PHE A 70 -4.79 6.17 12.55
C PHE A 70 -4.88 5.52 13.93
N HIS A 71 -4.01 4.54 14.16
CA HIS A 71 -3.95 3.79 15.41
C HIS A 71 -3.44 4.63 16.59
N GLY A 72 -3.31 4.02 17.77
CA GLY A 72 -2.69 4.67 18.93
C GLY A 72 -1.23 4.30 19.10
N LEU A 73 -0.78 4.45 20.35
CA LEU A 73 0.56 4.07 20.82
C LEU A 73 0.97 2.64 20.44
N LYS A 74 0.02 1.68 20.44
CA LYS A 74 0.28 0.26 20.20
C LYS A 74 0.61 -0.11 18.75
N ARG A 75 0.46 0.83 17.81
CA ARG A 75 0.72 0.57 16.37
C ARG A 75 -0.13 -0.56 15.77
N ASN A 76 -1.32 -0.78 16.34
CA ASN A 76 -2.24 -1.88 16.03
C ASN A 76 -3.28 -1.47 14.97
N ALA A 77 -2.82 -1.09 13.77
CA ALA A 77 -3.68 -0.60 12.69
C ALA A 77 -4.84 -1.56 12.32
N ARG A 78 -4.58 -2.87 12.31
CA ARG A 78 -5.59 -3.88 12.02
C ARG A 78 -6.75 -3.87 13.01
N GLU A 79 -6.46 -3.72 14.31
CA GLU A 79 -7.50 -3.68 15.36
C GLU A 79 -8.35 -2.41 15.24
N TYR A 80 -7.73 -1.28 14.91
CA TYR A 80 -8.47 -0.06 14.59
C TYR A 80 -9.37 -0.27 13.37
N CYS A 81 -8.89 -0.92 12.31
CA CYS A 81 -9.70 -1.19 11.12
C CYS A 81 -10.92 -2.06 11.44
N GLU A 82 -10.74 -3.11 12.24
CA GLU A 82 -11.84 -3.97 12.71
C GLU A 82 -12.84 -3.19 13.56
N GLY A 83 -12.36 -2.32 14.47
CA GLY A 83 -13.24 -1.51 15.33
C GLY A 83 -14.18 -0.57 14.58
N TRP A 84 -13.84 -0.17 13.36
CA TRP A 84 -14.67 0.71 12.53
C TRP A 84 -15.61 -0.05 11.58
N ARG A 85 -15.54 -1.39 11.55
CA ARG A 85 -16.33 -2.24 10.64
C ARG A 85 -17.82 -1.96 10.69
N SER A 86 -18.42 -1.94 11.88
CA SER A 86 -19.87 -1.74 12.03
C SER A 86 -20.32 -0.36 11.52
N CYS A 87 -19.55 0.70 11.79
CA CYS A 87 -19.84 2.04 11.27
C CYS A 87 -19.70 2.10 9.75
N ALA A 88 -18.71 1.39 9.19
CA ALA A 88 -18.51 1.31 7.75
C ALA A 88 -19.69 0.65 7.04
N GLU A 89 -20.24 -0.43 7.62
CA GLU A 89 -21.47 -1.07 7.12
C GLU A 89 -22.69 -0.15 7.22
N GLU A 90 -22.88 0.50 8.37
CA GLU A 90 -24.04 1.36 8.62
C GLU A 90 -24.09 2.59 7.69
N HIS A 91 -22.93 3.20 7.43
CA HIS A 91 -22.85 4.45 6.68
C HIS A 91 -22.28 4.30 5.27
N ASN A 92 -21.94 3.07 4.88
CA ASN A 92 -21.41 2.71 3.57
C ASN A 92 -20.21 3.59 3.14
N PHE A 93 -19.13 3.51 3.92
CA PHE A 93 -17.82 4.11 3.62
C PHE A 93 -16.70 3.06 3.66
N LEU A 94 -15.62 3.29 2.93
CA LEU A 94 -14.42 2.46 2.96
C LEU A 94 -13.56 2.88 4.16
N VAL A 95 -13.11 1.93 4.98
CA VAL A 95 -12.12 2.20 6.03
C VAL A 95 -10.74 1.85 5.50
N VAL A 96 -9.77 2.72 5.73
CA VAL A 96 -8.35 2.45 5.47
C VAL A 96 -7.54 2.78 6.72
N CYS A 97 -6.71 1.85 7.17
CA CYS A 97 -5.89 1.98 8.37
C CYS A 97 -4.42 1.72 8.04
N PRO A 98 -3.64 2.78 7.71
CA PRO A 98 -2.21 2.66 7.53
C PRO A 98 -1.50 2.26 8.82
N GLU A 99 -0.56 1.33 8.73
CA GLU A 99 0.26 0.87 9.85
C GLU A 99 1.58 1.65 9.89
N PHE A 100 1.58 2.78 10.59
CA PHE A 100 2.80 3.52 10.90
C PHE A 100 3.53 2.81 12.05
N SER A 101 4.17 1.69 11.69
CA SER A 101 4.89 0.81 12.62
C SER A 101 5.99 1.56 13.38
N GLU A 102 6.33 1.09 14.57
CA GLU A 102 7.40 1.67 15.37
C GLU A 102 8.77 1.55 14.67
N SER A 103 8.99 0.50 13.86
CA SER A 103 10.24 0.32 13.13
C SER A 103 10.42 1.37 12.02
N LYS A 104 9.36 1.66 11.25
CA LYS A 104 9.43 2.59 10.13
C LYS A 104 9.17 4.04 10.55
N TYR A 105 8.32 4.27 11.55
CA TYR A 105 7.92 5.60 12.06
C TYR A 105 8.12 5.71 13.58
N PRO A 106 9.38 5.72 14.04
CA PRO A 106 9.71 5.63 15.46
C PRO A 106 9.34 6.89 16.24
N GLY A 107 8.74 6.67 17.41
CA GLY A 107 8.44 7.70 18.40
C GLY A 107 7.45 8.78 17.95
N ALA A 108 7.24 9.74 18.84
CA ALA A 108 6.27 10.82 18.65
C ALA A 108 6.61 11.75 17.48
N ARG A 109 7.90 11.93 17.19
CA ARG A 109 8.36 12.80 16.10
C ARG A 109 7.84 12.32 14.76
N TYR A 110 8.01 11.04 14.44
CA TYR A 110 7.55 10.50 13.16
C TYR A 110 6.03 10.34 13.13
N TYR A 111 5.42 9.93 14.25
CA TYR A 111 4.01 9.59 14.28
C TYR A 111 3.08 10.77 14.58
N ASN A 112 3.17 11.32 15.80
CA ASN A 112 2.23 12.34 16.29
C ASN A 112 2.45 13.70 15.62
N ILE A 113 3.70 14.00 15.26
CA ILE A 113 4.09 15.33 14.76
C ILE A 113 4.42 15.28 13.26
N GLY A 114 4.23 14.14 12.59
CA GLY A 114 4.44 14.03 11.13
C GLY A 114 5.83 14.43 10.65
N ASN A 115 6.84 14.34 11.52
CA ASN A 115 8.22 14.71 11.25
C ASN A 115 8.42 16.18 10.82
N VAL A 116 7.55 17.11 11.25
CA VAL A 116 7.64 18.55 10.87
C VAL A 116 8.59 19.37 11.77
N ILE A 117 9.14 18.78 12.84
CA ILE A 117 10.04 19.44 13.80
C ILE A 117 11.44 18.85 13.70
N ASP A 118 12.43 19.73 13.51
CA ASP A 118 13.85 19.36 13.47
C ASP A 118 14.40 18.97 14.85
N ARG A 119 15.48 18.18 14.87
CA ARG A 119 16.06 17.63 16.12
C ARG A 119 16.54 18.71 17.12
N GLY A 120 16.60 19.98 16.71
CA GLY A 120 17.01 21.12 17.55
C GLY A 120 15.90 22.10 17.92
N ASP A 121 14.71 21.97 17.36
CA ASP A 121 13.60 22.87 17.66
C ASP A 121 12.78 22.32 18.82
N LYS A 122 12.92 22.95 19.99
CA LYS A 122 12.09 22.64 21.16
C LYS A 122 10.74 23.30 20.95
N GLY A 123 9.92 22.71 20.09
CA GLY A 123 8.60 23.21 19.73
C GLY A 123 7.89 23.87 20.90
N GLY A 124 7.82 25.20 20.84
CA GLY A 124 7.37 26.06 21.93
C GLY A 124 7.57 27.53 21.54
N LYS A 125 6.48 28.17 21.11
CA LYS A 125 6.24 29.56 21.48
C LYS A 125 5.21 29.55 22.60
#